data_AF-A0ABD1VM31-F1
#
_entry.id   AF-A0ABD1VM31-F1
#
_cell.length_a   1.000
_cell.length_b   1.000
_cell.length_c   1.000
_cell.angle_alpha   90.00
_cell.angle_beta   90.00
_cell.angle_gamma   90.00
#
_symmetry.space_group_name_H-M   'P 1'
#
loop_
_entity.id
_entity.type
_entity.pdbx_description
1 polymer ?
#
loop_
_entity_poly.entity_id
_entity_poly.type
_entity_poly.pdbx_seq_one_letter_code
_entity_poly.pdbx_strand_id
1 'polypeptide(L)'
;MALQDRVMEETKDKKNVVEAYVYDMRNKQGDPVEERYKEHTRRGYVIDQLVYCINSYRDAAKSPDPKFDHIDLAEKQKVLNECIGAEAWLREKIQQHDGLPKHATRVLLSADIRKKAEALDRYILIVTPIGKNRFNKNGPTKTFSDRLRDCKK
;
A
#
# COMPACT_ATOMS: atom_id res chain seq x y z
N MET A 1 50.61 -0.37 33.87
CA MET A 1 49.98 -0.58 32.55
C MET A 1 48.59 -1.19 32.69
N ALA A 2 48.40 -2.33 33.38
CA ALA A 2 47.09 -3.00 33.51
C ALA A 2 45.90 -2.15 34.03
N LEU A 3 46.12 -1.17 34.92
CA LEU A 3 45.04 -0.29 35.40
C LEU A 3 44.54 0.68 34.33
N GLN A 4 45.45 1.21 33.50
CA GLN A 4 45.08 2.09 32.37
C GLN A 4 44.31 1.30 31.31
N ASP A 5 44.71 0.07 31.03
CA ASP A 5 44.02 -0.81 30.08
C ASP A 5 42.58 -1.11 30.54
N ARG A 6 42.39 -1.37 31.85
CA ARG A 6 41.06 -1.58 32.45
C ARG A 6 40.19 -0.32 32.37
N VAL A 7 40.73 0.84 32.69
CA VAL A 7 39.98 2.11 32.59
C VAL A 7 39.62 2.43 31.13
N MET A 8 40.51 2.12 30.18
CA MET A 8 40.22 2.29 28.76
C MET A 8 39.07 1.40 28.28
N GLU A 9 39.10 0.10 28.58
CA GLU A 9 37.99 -0.81 28.19
C GLU A 9 36.67 -0.40 28.85
N GLU A 10 36.66 -0.05 30.15
CA GLU A 10 35.44 0.41 30.80
C GLU A 10 34.88 1.70 30.17
N THR A 11 35.74 2.63 29.71
CA THR A 11 35.27 3.83 28.99
C THR A 11 34.77 3.53 27.59
N LYS A 12 35.34 2.53 26.92
CA LYS A 12 34.91 2.07 25.59
C LYS A 12 33.56 1.36 25.68
N ASP A 13 33.37 0.47 26.65
CA ASP A 13 32.09 -0.21 26.89
C ASP A 13 30.98 0.79 27.22
N LYS A 14 31.26 1.76 28.10
CA LYS A 14 30.30 2.83 28.44
C LYS A 14 29.92 3.66 27.22
N LYS A 15 30.89 4.01 26.35
CA LYS A 15 30.61 4.72 25.09
C LYS A 15 29.78 3.88 24.14
N ASN A 16 30.07 2.59 24.01
CA ASN A 16 29.36 1.67 23.14
C ASN A 16 27.88 1.50 23.59
N VAL A 17 27.63 1.43 24.90
CA VAL A 17 26.27 1.39 25.46
C VAL A 17 25.49 2.67 25.17
N VAL A 18 26.12 3.83 25.33
CA VAL A 18 25.49 5.13 25.02
C VAL A 18 25.20 5.25 23.53
N GLU A 19 26.14 4.84 22.68
CA GLU A 19 25.98 4.85 21.22
C GLU A 19 24.83 3.93 20.77
N ALA A 20 24.77 2.71 21.30
CA ALA A 20 23.67 1.78 21.06
C ALA A 20 22.31 2.37 21.51
N TYR A 21 22.25 2.99 22.69
CA TYR A 21 21.02 3.63 23.19
C TYR A 21 20.57 4.80 22.29
N VAL A 22 21.50 5.63 21.82
CA VAL A 22 21.19 6.74 20.91
C VAL A 22 20.67 6.23 19.57
N TYR A 23 21.27 5.18 19.00
CA TYR A 23 20.76 4.56 17.77
C TYR A 23 19.38 3.95 17.97
N ASP A 24 19.16 3.22 19.06
CA ASP A 24 17.86 2.64 19.39
C ASP A 24 16.78 3.71 19.52
N MET A 25 17.06 4.79 20.24
CA MET A 25 16.11 5.90 20.42
C MET A 25 15.83 6.63 19.10
N ARG A 26 16.85 6.83 18.28
CA ARG A 26 16.72 7.45 16.96
C ARG A 26 15.90 6.57 16.01
N ASN A 27 16.15 5.27 15.97
CA ASN A 27 15.42 4.33 15.11
C ASN A 27 13.95 4.23 15.56
N LYS A 28 13.70 4.12 16.87
CA LYS A 28 12.33 4.13 17.42
C LYS A 28 11.50 5.34 17.00
N GLN A 29 12.13 6.50 16.77
CA GLN A 29 11.44 7.70 16.30
C GLN A 29 11.47 7.86 14.77
N GLY A 30 12.55 7.42 14.11
CA GLY A 30 12.76 7.52 12.67
C GLY A 30 11.92 6.53 11.87
N ASP A 31 11.84 5.28 12.30
CA ASP A 31 11.15 4.20 11.58
C ASP A 31 9.64 4.52 11.39
N PRO A 32 8.90 5.00 12.40
CA PRO A 32 7.50 5.39 12.23
C PRO A 32 7.31 6.57 11.27
N VAL A 33 8.28 7.48 11.17
CA VAL A 33 8.23 8.61 10.24
C VAL A 33 8.48 8.13 8.82
N GLU A 34 9.46 7.27 8.61
CA GLU A 34 9.76 6.71 7.30
C GLU A 34 8.61 5.84 6.79
N GLU A 35 8.04 4.99 7.63
CA GLU A 35 6.88 4.15 7.29
C GLU A 35 5.66 5.01 6.93
N ARG A 36 5.37 6.07 7.70
CA ARG A 36 4.28 7.02 7.35
C ARG A 36 4.50 7.68 6.00
N TYR A 37 5.73 8.06 5.66
CA TYR A 37 6.06 8.67 4.38
C TYR A 37 5.97 7.68 3.21
N LYS A 38 6.48 6.46 3.39
CA LYS A 38 6.34 5.37 2.41
C LYS A 38 4.88 5.06 2.14
N GLU A 39 4.08 4.92 3.19
CA GLU A 39 2.65 4.65 3.13
C GLU A 39 1.89 5.78 2.42
N HIS A 40 2.19 7.04 2.75
CA HIS A 40 1.62 8.20 2.06
C HIS A 40 1.91 8.19 0.55
N THR A 41 3.16 7.88 0.18
CA THR A 41 3.56 7.84 -1.24
C THR A 41 2.87 6.69 -1.97
N ARG A 42 2.84 5.50 -1.36
CA ARG A 42 2.31 4.27 -1.98
C ARG A 42 0.80 4.34 -2.17
N ARG A 43 0.09 5.04 -1.28
CA ARG A 43 -1.37 5.08 -1.27
C ARG A 43 -1.97 5.58 -2.58
N GLY A 44 -1.48 6.70 -3.13
CA GLY A 44 -1.99 7.24 -4.39
C GLY A 44 -1.90 6.21 -5.52
N TYR A 45 -0.73 5.60 -5.67
CA TYR A 45 -0.52 4.52 -6.64
C TYR A 45 -1.48 3.34 -6.44
N VAL A 46 -1.68 2.89 -5.20
CA VAL A 46 -2.56 1.74 -4.92
C VAL A 46 -4.03 2.07 -5.17
N ILE A 47 -4.45 3.31 -4.92
CA ILE A 47 -5.78 3.83 -5.28
C ILE A 47 -5.95 3.79 -6.80
N ASP A 48 -5.00 4.35 -7.56
CA ASP A 48 -5.05 4.39 -9.02
C ASP A 48 -5.12 2.97 -9.63
N GLN A 49 -4.37 2.03 -9.07
CA GLN A 49 -4.41 0.62 -9.49
C GLN A 49 -5.78 -0.02 -9.25
N LEU A 50 -6.40 0.22 -8.08
CA LEU A 50 -7.73 -0.32 -7.78
C LEU A 50 -8.79 0.29 -8.72
N VAL A 51 -8.74 1.60 -8.95
CA VAL A 51 -9.64 2.29 -9.88
C VAL A 51 -9.49 1.75 -11.30
N TYR A 52 -8.25 1.54 -11.76
CA TYR A 52 -7.98 0.91 -13.06
C TYR A 52 -8.60 -0.49 -13.16
N CYS A 53 -8.44 -1.33 -12.13
CA CYS A 53 -9.06 -2.65 -12.09
C CYS A 53 -10.59 -2.59 -12.18
N ILE A 54 -11.23 -1.72 -11.38
CA ILE A 54 -12.69 -1.54 -11.38
C ILE A 54 -13.20 -1.14 -12.77
N ASN A 55 -12.57 -0.13 -13.39
CA ASN A 55 -12.96 0.32 -14.74
C ASN A 55 -12.79 -0.80 -15.77
N SER A 56 -11.68 -1.52 -15.71
CA SER A 56 -11.42 -2.68 -16.57
C SER A 56 -12.53 -3.74 -16.51
N TYR A 57 -12.98 -4.11 -15.30
CA TYR A 57 -14.06 -5.09 -15.15
C TYR A 57 -15.41 -4.53 -15.60
N ARG A 58 -15.66 -3.25 -15.34
CA ARG A 58 -16.88 -2.56 -15.78
C ARG A 58 -16.98 -2.51 -17.30
N ASP A 59 -15.89 -2.18 -17.97
CA ASP A 59 -15.83 -2.13 -19.43
C ASP A 59 -16.00 -3.53 -20.02
N ALA A 60 -15.36 -4.54 -19.42
CA ALA A 60 -15.49 -5.92 -19.87
C ALA A 60 -16.91 -6.50 -19.66
N ALA A 61 -17.60 -6.12 -18.58
CA ALA A 61 -18.99 -6.50 -18.34
C ALA A 61 -19.98 -5.83 -19.31
N LYS A 62 -19.63 -4.65 -19.85
CA LYS A 62 -20.45 -3.89 -20.81
C LYS A 62 -20.08 -4.15 -22.27
N SER A 63 -18.92 -4.77 -22.51
CA SER A 63 -18.43 -4.97 -23.87
C SER A 63 -19.34 -5.91 -24.66
N PRO A 64 -19.67 -5.59 -25.92
CA PRO A 64 -20.44 -6.46 -26.81
C PRO A 64 -19.57 -7.56 -27.46
N ASP A 65 -18.39 -7.87 -26.90
CA ASP A 65 -17.50 -8.87 -27.48
C ASP A 65 -18.15 -10.26 -27.46
N PRO A 66 -18.11 -11.03 -28.58
CA PRO A 66 -18.64 -12.39 -28.66
C PRO A 66 -18.03 -13.35 -27.63
N LYS A 67 -16.84 -13.01 -27.12
CA LYS A 67 -16.17 -13.74 -26.06
C LYS A 67 -16.99 -13.77 -24.77
N PHE A 68 -17.91 -12.83 -24.56
CA PHE A 68 -18.74 -12.71 -23.36
C PHE A 68 -20.22 -13.06 -23.59
N ASP A 69 -20.58 -13.62 -24.75
CA ASP A 69 -21.96 -14.00 -25.07
C ASP A 69 -22.44 -15.23 -24.29
N HIS A 70 -21.51 -16.06 -23.82
CA HIS A 70 -21.81 -17.22 -22.97
C HIS A 70 -22.10 -16.86 -21.50
N ILE A 71 -21.94 -15.58 -21.14
CA ILE A 71 -22.08 -15.10 -19.76
C ILE A 71 -23.47 -14.48 -19.63
N ASP A 72 -24.23 -14.97 -18.66
CA ASP A 72 -25.60 -14.52 -18.47
C ASP A 72 -25.66 -13.04 -18.06
N LEU A 73 -26.73 -12.36 -18.46
CA LEU A 73 -26.93 -10.96 -18.14
C LEU A 73 -26.99 -10.74 -16.61
N ALA A 74 -27.50 -11.71 -15.85
CA ALA A 74 -27.52 -11.64 -14.39
C ALA A 74 -26.11 -11.68 -13.77
N GLU A 75 -25.18 -12.43 -14.37
CA GLU A 75 -23.79 -12.51 -13.91
C GLU A 75 -23.04 -11.21 -14.22
N LYS A 76 -23.23 -10.66 -15.42
CA LYS A 76 -22.70 -9.34 -15.80
C LYS A 76 -23.19 -8.25 -14.84
N GLN A 77 -24.46 -8.29 -14.46
CA GLN A 77 -25.03 -7.32 -13.51
C GLN A 77 -24.45 -7.47 -12.10
N LYS A 78 -24.19 -8.68 -11.62
CA LYS A 78 -23.53 -8.93 -10.32
C LYS A 78 -22.12 -8.32 -10.28
N VAL A 79 -21.34 -8.50 -11.35
CA VAL A 79 -19.99 -7.91 -11.47
C VAL A 79 -20.08 -6.38 -11.41
N LEU A 80 -21.04 -5.77 -12.10
CA LEU A 80 -21.24 -4.32 -12.07
C LEU A 80 -21.62 -3.80 -10.67
N ASN A 81 -22.51 -4.51 -9.97
CA ASN A 81 -22.92 -4.14 -8.62
C ASN A 81 -21.75 -4.21 -7.62
N GLU A 82 -20.92 -5.25 -7.70
CA GLU A 82 -19.72 -5.36 -6.85
C GLU A 82 -18.69 -4.26 -7.17
N CYS A 83 -18.51 -3.93 -8.45
CA CYS A 83 -17.64 -2.82 -8.87
C CYS A 83 -18.11 -1.47 -8.28
N ILE A 84 -19.42 -1.20 -8.34
CA ILE A 84 -20.01 0.01 -7.75
C ILE A 84 -19.81 0.03 -6.22
N GLY A 85 -20.02 -1.10 -5.55
CA GLY A 85 -19.79 -1.23 -4.11
C GLY A 85 -18.34 -1.00 -3.71
N ALA A 86 -17.38 -1.52 -4.48
CA ALA A 86 -15.96 -1.30 -4.24
C ALA A 86 -15.53 0.16 -4.48
N GLU A 87 -16.08 0.81 -5.49
CA GLU A 87 -15.84 2.24 -5.75
C GLU A 87 -16.41 3.12 -4.63
N ALA A 88 -17.64 2.83 -4.19
CA ALA A 88 -18.27 3.53 -3.07
C ALA A 88 -17.45 3.39 -1.78
N TRP A 89 -16.98 2.18 -1.47
CA TRP A 89 -16.09 1.93 -0.34
C TRP A 89 -14.79 2.75 -0.42
N LEU A 90 -14.17 2.82 -1.61
CA LEU A 90 -12.94 3.57 -1.80
C LEU A 90 -13.16 5.08 -1.58
N ARG A 91 -14.24 5.62 -2.13
CA ARG A 91 -14.64 7.03 -1.95
C ARG A 91 -14.90 7.36 -0.48
N GLU A 92 -15.65 6.51 0.22
CA GLU A 92 -15.94 6.68 1.65
C GLU A 92 -14.65 6.68 2.48
N LYS A 93 -13.72 5.76 2.20
CA LYS A 93 -12.44 5.69 2.91
C LYS A 93 -11.52 6.87 2.63
N ILE A 94 -11.55 7.43 1.42
CA ILE A 94 -10.85 8.68 1.09
C ILE A 94 -11.48 9.84 1.86
N GLN A 95 -12.80 9.96 1.90
CA GLN A 95 -13.48 11.02 2.67
C GLN A 95 -13.21 10.92 4.18
N GLN A 96 -13.24 9.72 4.74
CA GLN A 96 -12.84 9.47 6.13
C GLN A 96 -11.38 9.87 6.37
N HIS A 97 -10.51 9.72 5.36
CA HIS A 97 -9.10 10.07 5.45
C HIS A 97 -8.87 11.59 5.33
N ASP A 98 -9.58 12.28 4.45
CA ASP A 98 -9.49 13.73 4.24
C ASP A 98 -10.11 14.53 5.40
N GLY A 99 -11.11 13.96 6.07
CA GLY A 99 -11.75 14.56 7.25
C GLY A 99 -10.90 14.53 8.53
N LEU A 100 -9.79 13.80 8.54
CA LEU A 100 -8.93 13.67 9.73
C LEU A 100 -7.85 14.77 9.79
N PRO A 101 -7.50 15.26 11.00
CA PRO A 101 -6.38 16.19 11.18
C PRO A 101 -5.06 15.61 10.66
N LYS A 102 -4.15 16.48 10.16
CA LYS A 102 -2.85 16.08 9.57
C LYS A 102 -2.00 15.19 10.48
N HIS A 103 -2.18 15.29 11.79
CA HIS A 103 -1.41 14.61 12.84
C HIS A 103 -2.04 13.29 13.30
N ALA A 104 -3.28 13.00 12.92
CA ALA A 104 -3.97 11.77 13.32
C ALA A 104 -3.43 10.55 12.57
N THR A 105 -3.27 9.44 13.28
CA THR A 105 -2.83 8.15 12.72
C THR A 105 -3.85 7.68 11.67
N ARG A 106 -3.42 7.61 10.41
CA ARG A 106 -4.32 7.44 9.25
C ARG A 106 -4.93 6.04 9.16
N VAL A 107 -6.24 5.98 8.97
CA VAL A 107 -7.08 4.77 8.94
C VAL A 107 -7.02 4.01 7.60
N LEU A 108 -6.71 4.68 6.49
CA LEU A 108 -6.62 4.03 5.18
C LEU A 108 -5.19 3.54 4.91
N LEU A 109 -4.93 2.26 5.14
CA LEU A 109 -3.65 1.64 4.79
C LEU A 109 -3.67 1.09 3.37
N SER A 110 -2.53 1.14 2.70
CA SER A 110 -2.30 0.53 1.38
C SER A 110 -2.60 -0.97 1.41
N ALA A 111 -2.35 -1.63 2.53
CA ALA A 111 -2.72 -3.02 2.77
C ALA A 111 -4.24 -3.25 2.68
N ASP A 112 -5.07 -2.34 3.20
CA ASP A 112 -6.52 -2.50 3.18
C ASP A 112 -7.10 -2.32 1.78
N ILE A 113 -6.56 -1.37 1.01
CA ILE A 113 -6.92 -1.18 -0.39
C ILE A 113 -6.54 -2.41 -1.22
N ARG A 114 -5.35 -2.99 -0.96
CA ARG A 114 -4.92 -4.25 -1.61
C ARG A 114 -5.81 -5.42 -1.24
N LYS A 115 -6.18 -5.58 0.03
CA LYS A 115 -7.12 -6.62 0.48
C LYS A 115 -8.47 -6.48 -0.22
N LYS A 116 -8.99 -5.26 -0.36
CA LYS A 116 -10.24 -5.00 -1.09
C LYS A 116 -10.10 -5.34 -2.58
N ALA A 117 -8.98 -4.97 -3.20
CA ALA A 117 -8.69 -5.33 -4.60
C ALA A 117 -8.66 -6.85 -4.82
N GLU A 118 -8.01 -7.59 -3.92
CA GLU A 118 -7.95 -9.05 -3.98
C GLU A 118 -9.31 -9.71 -3.75
N ALA A 119 -10.14 -9.16 -2.86
CA ALA A 119 -11.50 -9.65 -2.63
C ALA A 119 -12.38 -9.47 -3.88
N LEU A 120 -12.31 -8.28 -4.51
CA LEU A 120 -13.02 -7.99 -5.75
C LEU A 120 -12.55 -8.90 -6.89
N ASP A 121 -11.24 -9.08 -7.06
CA ASP A 121 -10.68 -9.98 -8.08
C ASP A 121 -11.13 -11.43 -7.88
N ARG A 122 -11.08 -11.94 -6.65
CA ARG A 122 -11.57 -13.30 -6.34
C ARG A 122 -13.05 -13.45 -6.64
N TYR A 123 -13.87 -12.48 -6.25
CA TYR A 123 -15.29 -12.51 -6.53
C TYR A 123 -15.57 -12.53 -8.03
N ILE A 124 -14.92 -11.65 -8.79
CA ILE A 124 -15.14 -11.56 -10.24
C ILE A 124 -14.66 -12.83 -10.95
N LEU A 125 -13.52 -13.40 -10.55
CA LEU A 125 -13.03 -14.68 -11.08
C LEU A 125 -13.97 -15.85 -10.82
N ILE A 126 -14.70 -15.84 -9.69
CA ILE A 126 -15.70 -16.87 -9.37
C ILE A 126 -16.95 -16.68 -10.21
N VAL A 127 -17.43 -15.43 -10.36
CA VAL A 127 -18.70 -15.14 -11.05
C VAL A 127 -18.53 -15.19 -12.56
N THR A 128 -17.40 -14.78 -13.11
CA THR A 128 -17.16 -14.73 -14.56
C THR A 128 -15.66 -14.89 -14.90
N PRO A 129 -15.27 -15.75 -15.86
CA PRO A 129 -13.87 -15.83 -16.32
C PRO A 129 -13.50 -14.67 -17.28
N ILE A 130 -13.94 -13.45 -16.97
CA ILE A 130 -13.67 -12.21 -17.71
C ILE A 130 -12.29 -11.69 -17.30
N GLY A 131 -11.23 -12.32 -17.81
CA GLY A 131 -9.87 -11.79 -17.78
C GLY A 131 -9.05 -12.05 -16.50
N LYS A 132 -7.73 -12.13 -16.69
CA LYS A 132 -6.75 -12.37 -15.62
C LYS A 132 -6.45 -11.07 -14.86
N ASN A 133 -6.25 -11.21 -13.55
CA ASN A 133 -5.88 -10.15 -12.62
C ASN A 133 -4.73 -9.27 -13.15
N ARG A 134 -5.00 -7.97 -13.37
CA ARG A 134 -4.02 -6.95 -13.79
C ARG A 134 -3.46 -6.13 -12.63
N PHE A 135 -3.86 -6.43 -11.40
CA PHE A 135 -3.41 -5.72 -10.21
C PHE A 135 -1.91 -5.97 -10.01
N ASN A 136 -1.08 -4.94 -10.24
CA ASN A 136 0.35 -5.05 -10.04
C ASN A 136 0.66 -5.09 -8.53
N LYS A 137 0.87 -6.29 -7.98
CA LYS A 137 1.30 -6.51 -6.59
C LYS A 137 2.68 -5.90 -6.28
N ASN A 138 3.45 -5.52 -7.31
CA ASN A 138 4.79 -4.97 -7.24
C ASN A 138 4.84 -3.51 -7.73
N GLY A 139 3.90 -2.67 -7.26
CA GLY A 139 3.96 -1.22 -7.45
C GLY A 139 5.28 -0.60 -6.99
N PRO A 140 5.70 0.55 -7.55
CA PRO A 140 7.09 0.99 -7.55
C PRO A 140 7.64 1.07 -6.13
N THR A 141 8.47 0.10 -5.78
CA THR A 141 9.32 0.13 -4.60
C THR A 141 10.44 1.13 -4.84
N LYS A 142 10.14 2.40 -5.10
CA LYS A 142 11.16 3.45 -4.96
C LYS A 142 11.40 3.62 -3.47
N THR A 143 12.41 2.92 -3.00
CA THR A 143 12.96 3.08 -1.65
C THR A 143 13.38 4.54 -1.46
N PHE A 144 13.47 5.00 -0.22
CA PHE A 144 13.91 6.37 0.07
C PHE A 144 15.27 6.68 -0.59
N SER A 145 16.14 5.67 -0.70
CA SER A 145 17.39 5.72 -1.48
C SER A 145 17.23 5.91 -2.99
N ASP A 146 16.14 5.45 -3.59
CA ASP A 146 15.89 5.62 -5.03
C ASP A 146 15.48 7.05 -5.38
N ARG A 147 14.84 7.77 -4.45
CA ARG A 147 14.48 9.19 -4.62
C ARG A 147 15.64 10.16 -4.39
N LEU A 148 16.62 9.78 -3.58
CA LEU A 148 17.86 10.56 -3.38
C LEU A 148 18.78 10.58 -4.63
N ARG A 149 18.64 9.61 -5.54
CA ARG A 149 19.34 9.63 -6.84
C ARG A 149 18.71 10.57 -7.86
N ASP A 150 17.39 10.75 -7.82
CA ASP A 150 16.66 11.61 -8.75
C ASP A 150 16.82 13.12 -8.42
N CYS A 151 17.18 13.49 -7.18
CA CYS A 151 17.49 14.89 -6.79
C CYS A 151 18.93 15.35 -7.10
N LYS A 152 19.81 14.47 -7.62
CA LYS A 152 21.21 14.80 -7.96
C LYS A 152 21.42 15.01 -9.47
N LYS A 153 20.34 15.25 -10.22
CA LYS A 153 20.39 15.50 -11.66
C LYS A 153 19.78 16.84 -12.01
#